data_AF-A0A2N2INY2-F1
#
_entry.id   AF-A0A2N2INY2-F1
#
_cell.length_a   1.000
_cell.length_b   1.000
_cell.length_c   1.000
_cell.angle_alpha   90.00
_cell.angle_beta   90.00
_cell.angle_gamma   90.00
#
_symmetry.space_group_name_H-M   'P 1'
#
loop_
_entity.id
_entity.type
_entity.pdbx_description
1 polymer ?
#
loop_
_entity_poly.entity_id
_entity_poly.type
_entity_poly.pdbx_seq_one_letter_code
_entity_poly.pdbx_strand_id
1 'polypeptide(L)'
;ADHGLVCHGFRSPGYHLPVSAVRALEELGYRYSSSQITGWIYPAAKLATSLALRLKGRSTNTILHPAADIWTSPAPYHPDPSAPHRPGSSPIWEIPIGASRWGLPAVGPLIHACPFPRLFDTPVSRPWILNLHLTDFTPGTEPTPLARQDFMLRIPLARRLSALDRILDRARVQGRPFLTLADAVLRLPG
;
A
#
# COMPACT_ATOMS: atom_id res chain seq x y z
N ALA A 1 -26.40 -5.79 1.79
CA ALA A 1 -26.77 -6.11 3.18
C ALA A 1 -25.81 -5.33 4.07
N ASP A 2 -26.32 -4.36 4.83
CA ASP A 2 -25.54 -3.71 5.88
C ASP A 2 -25.42 -4.72 7.03
N HIS A 3 -24.25 -5.32 7.18
CA HIS A 3 -23.99 -6.32 8.23
C HIS A 3 -23.84 -5.69 9.63
N GLY A 4 -24.31 -4.46 9.85
CA GLY A 4 -24.08 -3.70 11.09
C GLY A 4 -22.60 -3.38 11.35
N LEU A 5 -21.72 -3.53 10.35
CA LEU A 5 -20.30 -3.27 10.47
C LEU A 5 -20.01 -1.79 10.23
N VAL A 6 -19.44 -1.12 11.22
CA VAL A 6 -18.97 0.26 11.09
C VAL A 6 -17.53 0.25 10.60
N CYS A 7 -17.30 0.81 9.41
CA CYS A 7 -15.95 0.95 8.87
C CYS A 7 -15.26 2.18 9.47
N HIS A 8 -14.20 1.96 10.26
CA HIS A 8 -13.42 3.06 10.86
C HIS A 8 -12.19 3.47 10.03
N GLY A 9 -11.89 2.73 8.96
CA GLY A 9 -10.69 2.89 8.16
C GLY A 9 -10.98 3.17 6.70
N PHE A 10 -10.17 4.01 6.07
CA PHE A 10 -10.28 4.31 4.65
C PHE A 10 -9.01 3.94 3.88
N ARG A 11 -9.17 3.59 2.60
CA ARG A 11 -8.07 3.45 1.65
C ARG A 11 -8.50 3.96 0.30
N SER A 12 -7.82 4.98 -0.19
CA SER A 12 -8.05 5.47 -1.54
C SER A 12 -7.47 4.51 -2.59
N PRO A 13 -8.07 4.47 -3.78
CA PRO A 13 -7.44 3.82 -4.93
C PRO A 13 -6.21 4.62 -5.39
N GLY A 14 -5.18 3.91 -5.86
CA GLY A 14 -3.99 4.51 -6.51
C GLY A 14 -2.82 4.84 -5.58
N TYR A 15 -2.99 4.67 -4.28
CA TYR A 15 -2.03 4.97 -3.23
C TYR A 15 -1.72 6.47 -3.03
N HIS A 16 -2.77 7.28 -2.99
CA HIS A 16 -2.68 8.72 -2.76
C HIS A 16 -3.89 9.22 -1.98
N LEU A 17 -3.68 10.00 -0.92
CA LEU A 17 -4.77 10.61 -0.15
C LEU A 17 -5.08 12.02 -0.68
N PRO A 18 -6.18 12.23 -1.44
CA PRO A 18 -6.50 13.56 -1.93
C PRO A 18 -7.04 14.46 -0.82
N VAL A 19 -6.81 15.77 -0.96
CA VAL A 19 -7.29 16.82 -0.03
C VAL A 19 -8.80 16.69 0.24
N SER A 20 -9.59 16.44 -0.81
CA SER A 20 -11.05 16.27 -0.67
C SER A 20 -11.43 15.05 0.16
N ALA A 21 -10.64 13.98 0.14
CA ALA A 21 -10.90 12.80 0.96
C ALA A 21 -10.66 13.10 2.44
N VAL A 22 -9.59 13.83 2.81
CA VAL A 22 -9.32 14.14 4.22
C VAL A 22 -10.54 14.79 4.89
N ARG A 23 -11.10 15.84 4.28
CA ARG A 23 -12.29 16.53 4.80
C ARG A 23 -13.49 15.60 4.93
N ALA A 24 -13.77 14.82 3.89
CA ALA A 24 -14.89 13.87 3.91
C ALA A 24 -14.71 12.81 5.01
N LEU A 25 -13.48 12.34 5.24
CA LEU A 25 -13.19 11.35 6.28
C LEU A 25 -13.39 11.91 7.69
N GLU A 26 -12.99 13.17 7.91
CA GLU A 26 -13.24 13.88 9.17
C GLU A 26 -14.75 14.03 9.42
N GLU A 27 -15.50 14.51 8.43
CA GLU A 27 -16.95 14.70 8.51
C GLU A 27 -17.70 13.39 8.77
N LEU A 28 -17.24 12.28 8.18
CA LEU A 28 -17.82 10.95 8.33
C LEU A 28 -17.32 10.20 9.58
N GLY A 29 -16.42 10.79 10.37
CA GLY A 29 -15.93 10.20 11.62
C GLY A 29 -15.02 8.98 11.45
N TYR A 30 -14.28 8.90 10.33
CA TYR A 30 -13.24 7.89 10.17
C TYR A 30 -12.12 8.11 11.18
N ARG A 31 -11.50 7.03 11.65
CA ARG A 31 -10.39 7.09 12.60
C ARG A 31 -9.04 7.14 11.91
N TYR A 32 -8.95 6.49 10.76
CA TYR A 32 -7.70 6.41 10.02
C TYR A 32 -7.91 6.22 8.52
N SER A 33 -6.84 6.51 7.78
CA SER A 33 -6.63 6.18 6.39
C SER A 33 -5.31 5.40 6.26
N SER A 34 -5.22 4.50 5.28
CA SER A 34 -3.97 3.91 4.83
C SER A 34 -3.91 3.99 3.32
N SER A 35 -3.64 5.19 2.84
CA SER A 35 -3.80 5.59 1.45
C SER A 35 -2.49 6.00 0.82
N GLN A 36 -1.61 6.69 1.54
CA GLN A 36 -0.36 7.20 0.99
C GLN A 36 0.70 6.11 0.92
N ILE A 37 1.38 6.01 -0.22
CA ILE A 37 2.59 5.21 -0.36
C ILE A 37 3.82 6.09 -0.17
N THR A 38 4.81 5.58 0.54
CA THR A 38 6.00 6.35 0.88
C THR A 38 7.12 6.10 -0.13
N GLY A 39 7.97 7.10 -0.37
CA GLY A 39 9.15 6.97 -1.20
C GLY A 39 8.88 7.13 -2.69
N TRP A 40 9.95 7.00 -3.49
CA TRP A 40 9.95 7.42 -4.89
C TRP A 40 9.74 6.28 -5.90
N ILE A 41 9.98 5.02 -5.50
CA ILE A 41 10.01 3.88 -6.43
C ILE A 41 8.66 3.66 -7.10
N TYR A 42 7.57 3.66 -6.32
CA TYR A 42 6.24 3.42 -6.88
C TYR A 42 5.77 4.55 -7.82
N PRO A 43 5.83 5.84 -7.44
CA PRO A 43 5.53 6.93 -8.35
C PRO A 43 6.39 6.90 -9.63
N ALA A 44 7.70 6.62 -9.50
CA ALA A 44 8.60 6.52 -10.66
C ALA A 44 8.22 5.36 -11.59
N ALA A 45 7.90 4.18 -11.04
CA ALA A 45 7.46 3.03 -11.83
C ALA A 45 6.13 3.31 -12.55
N LYS A 46 5.19 4.00 -11.89
CA LYS A 46 3.90 4.41 -12.46
C LYS A 46 4.10 5.39 -13.62
N LEU A 47 4.98 6.39 -13.44
CA LEU A 47 5.34 7.35 -14.48
C LEU A 47 6.01 6.67 -15.67
N ALA A 48 7.00 5.82 -15.43
CA ALA A 48 7.73 5.09 -16.48
C ALA A 48 6.79 4.18 -17.29
N THR A 49 5.90 3.44 -16.62
CA THR A 49 4.90 2.59 -17.29
C THR A 49 3.93 3.42 -18.14
N SER A 50 3.48 4.55 -17.60
CA SER A 50 2.57 5.46 -18.30
C SER A 50 3.22 6.04 -19.56
N LEU A 51 4.49 6.45 -19.47
CA LEU A 51 5.27 6.92 -20.61
C LEU A 51 5.48 5.83 -21.67
N ALA A 52 5.87 4.62 -21.25
CA ALA A 52 6.09 3.50 -22.16
C ALA A 52 4.82 3.11 -22.92
N LEU A 53 3.65 3.17 -22.27
CA LEU A 53 2.35 2.93 -22.93
C LEU A 53 2.04 4.02 -23.96
N ARG A 54 2.25 5.29 -23.61
CA ARG A 54 2.05 6.43 -24.53
C ARG A 54 2.94 6.34 -25.76
N LEU A 55 4.23 6.00 -25.60
CA LEU A 55 5.17 5.80 -26.70
C LEU A 55 4.77 4.65 -27.64
N LYS A 56 3.98 3.68 -27.15
CA LYS A 56 3.40 2.59 -27.94
C LYS A 56 2.02 2.91 -28.53
N GLY A 57 1.59 4.18 -28.48
CA GLY A 57 0.27 4.61 -28.95
C GLY A 57 -0.90 4.09 -28.12
N ARG A 58 -0.65 3.66 -26.86
CA ARG A 58 -1.70 3.18 -25.95
C ARG A 58 -2.06 4.26 -24.93
N SER A 59 -3.36 4.45 -24.72
CA SER A 59 -3.87 5.28 -23.63
C SER A 59 -3.89 4.51 -22.31
N THR A 60 -3.84 5.25 -21.21
CA THR A 60 -3.96 4.69 -19.85
C THR A 60 -4.76 5.65 -18.98
N ASN A 61 -5.64 5.10 -18.15
CA ASN A 61 -6.39 5.85 -17.13
C ASN A 61 -5.61 5.91 -15.80
N THR A 62 -4.30 5.65 -15.86
CA THR A 62 -3.42 5.70 -14.69
C THR A 62 -3.32 7.14 -14.19
N ILE A 63 -3.87 7.39 -13.02
CA ILE A 63 -3.77 8.69 -12.35
C ILE A 63 -2.34 8.86 -11.85
N LEU A 64 -1.63 9.88 -12.35
CA LEU A 64 -0.35 10.29 -11.79
C LEU A 64 -0.62 11.19 -10.59
N HIS A 65 0.01 10.85 -9.46
CA HIS A 65 -0.17 11.59 -8.21
C HIS A 65 0.83 12.76 -8.12
N PRO A 66 0.57 13.75 -7.26
CA PRO A 66 1.48 14.88 -7.06
C PRO A 66 2.90 14.40 -6.73
N ALA A 67 3.90 15.04 -7.33
CA ALA A 67 5.31 14.73 -7.06
C ALA A 67 5.68 14.90 -5.57
N ALA A 68 4.92 15.73 -4.83
CA ALA A 68 5.11 15.93 -3.40
C ALA A 68 4.89 14.66 -2.56
N ASP A 69 4.12 13.68 -3.06
CA ASP A 69 3.86 12.43 -2.31
C ASP A 69 5.13 11.61 -2.05
N ILE A 70 6.23 11.83 -2.81
CA ILE A 70 7.52 11.18 -2.52
C ILE A 70 8.05 11.55 -1.13
N TRP A 71 7.62 12.69 -0.59
CA TRP A 71 8.00 13.22 0.73
C TRP A 71 7.05 12.77 1.84
N THR A 72 6.11 11.86 1.55
CA THR A 72 5.20 11.33 2.55
C THR A 72 5.96 10.79 3.75
N SER A 73 5.56 11.22 4.95
CA SER A 73 6.13 10.68 6.20
C SER A 73 6.01 9.15 6.20
N PRO A 74 7.09 8.40 6.49
CA PRO A 74 7.02 6.94 6.58
C PRO A 74 6.53 6.42 7.94
N ALA A 75 6.36 7.29 8.93
CA ALA A 75 5.74 6.96 10.21
C ALA A 75 4.28 7.44 10.19
N PRO A 76 3.35 6.78 10.93
CA PRO A 76 1.98 7.27 11.08
C PRO A 76 1.93 8.72 11.55
N TYR A 77 0.98 9.49 11.02
CA TYR A 77 0.85 10.92 11.32
C TYR A 77 -0.59 11.39 11.16
N HIS A 78 -0.91 12.51 11.79
CA HIS A 78 -2.11 13.28 11.49
C HIS A 78 -1.85 14.13 10.25
N PRO A 79 -2.58 13.98 9.13
CA PRO A 79 -2.28 14.71 7.91
C PRO A 79 -2.62 16.20 8.01
N ASP A 80 -1.92 17.03 7.23
CA ASP A 80 -2.35 18.40 6.93
C ASP A 80 -3.58 18.37 5.99
N PRO A 81 -4.73 18.95 6.38
CA PRO A 81 -5.93 18.95 5.56
C PRO A 81 -5.76 19.59 4.17
N SER A 82 -4.77 20.46 3.99
CA SER A 82 -4.43 21.10 2.71
C SER A 82 -3.31 20.39 1.94
N ALA A 83 -2.52 19.57 2.63
CA ALA A 83 -1.35 18.89 2.07
C ALA A 83 -1.18 17.49 2.69
N PRO A 84 -2.01 16.49 2.34
CA PRO A 84 -2.11 15.25 3.11
C PRO A 84 -0.87 14.36 3.14
N HIS A 85 0.15 14.64 2.31
CA HIS A 85 1.44 13.95 2.33
C HIS A 85 2.30 14.32 3.55
N ARG A 86 2.02 15.43 4.24
CA ARG A 86 2.80 15.87 5.41
C ARG A 86 1.98 15.88 6.70
N PRO A 87 2.66 15.83 7.87
CA PRO A 87 2.00 16.02 9.16
C PRO A 87 1.29 17.38 9.28
N GLY A 88 0.20 17.40 10.03
CA GLY A 88 -0.66 18.54 10.30
C GLY A 88 -1.63 18.24 11.44
N SER A 89 -2.84 18.79 11.36
CA SER A 89 -3.80 18.84 12.48
C SER A 89 -5.09 18.07 12.26
N SER A 90 -5.20 17.27 11.20
CA SER A 90 -6.39 16.47 10.96
C SER A 90 -6.61 15.46 12.09
N PRO A 91 -7.83 15.25 12.60
CA PRO A 91 -8.10 14.27 13.66
C PRO A 91 -7.94 12.82 13.19
N ILE A 92 -7.88 12.54 11.88
CA ILE A 92 -7.67 11.19 11.36
C ILE A 92 -6.18 10.84 11.38
N TRP A 93 -5.87 9.56 11.59
CA TRP A 93 -4.51 9.05 11.36
C TRP A 93 -4.31 8.67 9.90
N GLU A 94 -3.25 9.13 9.25
CA GLU A 94 -2.72 8.46 8.07
C GLU A 94 -1.70 7.40 8.53
N ILE A 95 -1.90 6.16 8.08
CA ILE A 95 -1.00 5.02 8.29
C ILE A 95 -0.40 4.67 6.93
N PRO A 96 0.75 5.25 6.58
CA PRO A 96 1.31 5.13 5.25
C PRO A 96 1.64 3.68 4.93
N ILE A 97 1.52 3.31 3.66
CA ILE A 97 2.01 2.04 3.13
C ILE A 97 3.53 2.15 3.13
N GLY A 98 4.08 1.82 4.30
CA GLY A 98 5.48 1.98 4.64
C GLY A 98 6.33 1.19 3.66
N ALA A 99 7.12 1.93 2.91
CA ALA A 99 8.15 1.35 2.10
C ALA A 99 9.35 0.99 2.98
N SER A 100 10.13 0.01 2.53
CA SER A 100 11.38 -0.36 3.15
C SER A 100 12.35 0.82 3.22
N ARG A 101 13.52 0.63 3.83
CA ARG A 101 14.62 1.63 3.82
C ARG A 101 14.93 2.22 2.43
N TRP A 102 14.58 1.51 1.35
CA TRP A 102 14.85 1.90 -0.03
C TRP A 102 13.65 2.49 -0.77
N GLY A 103 12.49 2.63 -0.12
CA GLY A 103 11.28 3.05 -0.82
C GLY A 103 10.56 1.92 -1.56
N LEU A 104 10.87 0.64 -1.26
CA LEU A 104 10.12 -0.51 -1.79
C LEU A 104 8.86 -0.79 -0.95
N PRO A 105 7.64 -0.65 -1.50
CA PRO A 105 6.42 -1.00 -0.81
C PRO A 105 6.24 -2.53 -0.78
N ALA A 106 5.69 -3.06 0.31
CA ALA A 106 5.38 -4.48 0.44
C ALA A 106 4.04 -4.82 -0.25
N VAL A 107 4.01 -4.67 -1.57
CA VAL A 107 2.87 -5.02 -2.44
C VAL A 107 3.09 -6.40 -3.05
N GLY A 108 2.02 -7.16 -3.24
CA GLY A 108 2.05 -8.51 -3.82
C GLY A 108 2.99 -8.63 -5.03
N PRO A 109 2.77 -7.89 -6.13
CA PRO A 109 3.62 -7.94 -7.32
C PRO A 109 5.13 -7.84 -7.06
N LEU A 110 5.56 -6.97 -6.14
CA LEU A 110 6.97 -6.81 -5.81
C LEU A 110 7.48 -7.94 -4.93
N ILE A 111 6.70 -8.35 -3.92
CA ILE A 111 7.05 -9.47 -3.03
C ILE A 111 7.27 -10.75 -3.84
N HIS A 112 6.40 -11.03 -4.81
CA HIS A 112 6.46 -12.25 -5.61
C HIS A 112 7.55 -12.23 -6.69
N ALA A 113 7.84 -11.05 -7.24
CA ALA A 113 8.89 -10.88 -8.25
C ALA A 113 10.30 -10.83 -7.64
N CYS A 114 10.44 -10.37 -6.39
CA CYS A 114 11.73 -10.17 -5.75
C CYS A 114 12.20 -11.41 -4.97
N PRO A 115 13.39 -11.96 -5.26
CA PRO A 115 13.91 -13.11 -4.51
C PRO A 115 14.51 -12.72 -3.14
N PHE A 116 14.67 -11.43 -2.84
CA PHE A 116 15.40 -10.93 -1.68
C PHE A 116 14.45 -10.30 -0.64
N PRO A 117 13.87 -11.08 0.29
CA PRO A 117 12.84 -10.58 1.23
C PRO A 117 13.33 -9.47 2.16
N ARG A 118 14.65 -9.40 2.44
CA ARG A 118 15.27 -8.33 3.24
C ARG A 118 15.15 -6.94 2.61
N LEU A 119 14.88 -6.84 1.31
CA LEU A 119 14.67 -5.54 0.66
C LEU A 119 13.37 -4.87 1.06
N PHE A 120 12.43 -5.60 1.67
CA PHE A 120 11.14 -5.08 2.14
C PHE A 120 11.18 -4.66 3.62
N ASP A 121 12.32 -4.82 4.29
CA ASP A 121 12.45 -4.53 5.71
C ASP A 121 12.18 -3.07 6.02
N THR A 122 11.21 -2.85 6.90
CA THR A 122 10.96 -1.53 7.49
C THR A 122 11.64 -1.45 8.87
N PRO A 123 12.00 -0.24 9.35
CA PRO A 123 12.40 -0.02 10.74
C PRO A 123 11.33 -0.50 11.73
N VAL A 124 11.73 -1.10 12.86
CA VAL A 124 10.79 -1.68 13.85
C VAL A 124 9.84 -0.63 14.44
N SER A 125 10.28 0.63 14.50
CA SER A 125 9.46 1.78 14.91
C SER A 125 8.36 2.17 13.92
N ARG A 126 8.28 1.53 12.76
CA ARG A 126 7.29 1.83 11.72
C ARG A 126 6.41 0.60 11.45
N PRO A 127 5.11 0.80 11.17
CA PRO A 127 4.25 -0.27 10.68
C PRO A 127 4.82 -0.87 9.38
N TRP A 128 4.67 -2.18 9.24
CA TRP A 128 4.93 -2.87 7.99
C TRP A 128 3.59 -3.32 7.41
N ILE A 129 3.08 -2.56 6.44
CA ILE A 129 1.79 -2.83 5.81
C ILE A 129 2.00 -3.70 4.58
N LEU A 130 1.48 -4.93 4.63
CA LEU A 130 1.40 -5.80 3.45
C LEU A 130 0.15 -5.43 2.66
N ASN A 131 0.32 -5.10 1.38
CA ASN A 131 -0.80 -4.84 0.48
C ASN A 131 -0.94 -5.95 -0.55
N LEU A 132 -1.96 -6.78 -0.35
CA LEU A 132 -2.26 -7.98 -1.12
C LEU A 132 -3.65 -7.86 -1.73
N HIS A 133 -3.83 -8.49 -2.89
CA HIS A 133 -5.08 -8.59 -3.62
C HIS A 133 -5.52 -10.05 -3.70
N LEU A 134 -6.77 -10.30 -4.07
CA LEU A 134 -7.27 -11.66 -4.28
C LEU A 134 -6.42 -12.45 -5.27
N THR A 135 -5.89 -11.78 -6.30
CA THR A 135 -5.05 -12.44 -7.29
C THR A 135 -3.81 -13.05 -6.68
N ASP A 136 -3.25 -12.54 -5.59
CA ASP A 136 -2.11 -13.13 -4.87
C ASP A 136 -2.38 -14.55 -4.35
N PHE A 137 -3.65 -14.88 -4.09
CA PHE A 137 -4.10 -16.15 -3.52
C PHE A 137 -4.90 -17.02 -4.49
N THR A 138 -5.32 -16.48 -5.64
CA THR A 138 -6.06 -17.24 -6.66
C THR A 138 -5.18 -18.34 -7.25
N PRO A 139 -5.57 -19.63 -7.20
CA PRO A 139 -4.83 -20.71 -7.86
C PRO A 139 -4.64 -20.39 -9.35
N GLY A 140 -3.38 -20.37 -9.81
CA GLY A 140 -3.07 -20.18 -11.22
C GLY A 140 -2.92 -21.55 -11.87
N THR A 141 -3.83 -21.92 -12.77
CA THR A 141 -3.72 -23.22 -13.48
C THR A 141 -4.11 -23.17 -14.95
N GLU A 142 -5.00 -22.26 -15.38
CA GLU A 142 -5.42 -22.20 -16.78
C GLU A 142 -5.17 -20.81 -17.41
N PRO A 143 -4.84 -20.72 -18.71
CA PRO A 143 -4.68 -19.44 -19.41
C PRO A 143 -6.01 -18.68 -19.46
N THR A 144 -6.28 -17.87 -18.45
CA THR A 144 -7.42 -16.95 -18.48
C THR A 144 -7.05 -15.69 -19.27
N PRO A 145 -8.02 -15.00 -19.89
CA PRO A 145 -7.79 -13.66 -20.43
C PRO A 145 -7.17 -12.71 -19.39
N LEU A 146 -7.55 -12.87 -18.12
CA LEU A 146 -6.99 -12.11 -17.00
C LEU A 146 -5.51 -12.43 -16.78
N ALA A 147 -5.07 -13.68 -16.90
CA ALA A 147 -3.65 -14.04 -16.79
C ALA A 147 -2.76 -13.45 -17.88
N ARG A 148 -3.33 -12.98 -19.01
CA ARG A 148 -2.60 -12.19 -20.01
C ARG A 148 -2.34 -10.75 -19.56
N GLN A 149 -3.19 -10.23 -18.67
CA GLN A 149 -3.14 -8.85 -18.19
C GLN A 149 -2.44 -8.74 -16.82
N ASP A 150 -2.70 -9.68 -15.92
CA ASP A 150 -2.08 -9.76 -14.60
C ASP A 150 -1.05 -10.89 -14.57
N PHE A 151 0.23 -10.50 -14.55
CA PHE A 151 1.33 -11.45 -14.49
C PHE A 151 1.33 -12.30 -13.22
N MET A 152 0.66 -11.83 -12.15
CA MET A 152 0.56 -12.57 -10.89
C MET A 152 -0.08 -13.93 -11.06
N LEU A 153 -1.09 -14.03 -11.92
CA LEU A 153 -1.79 -15.27 -12.23
C LEU A 153 -0.94 -16.26 -13.05
N ARG A 154 0.18 -15.80 -13.61
CA ARG A 154 1.16 -16.63 -14.33
C ARG A 154 2.20 -17.24 -13.40
N ILE A 155 2.28 -16.79 -12.14
CA ILE A 155 3.20 -17.32 -11.14
C ILE A 155 2.46 -18.42 -10.36
N PRO A 156 3.03 -19.63 -10.23
CA PRO A 156 2.41 -20.70 -9.45
C PRO A 156 2.04 -20.25 -8.03
N LEU A 157 0.84 -20.61 -7.56
CA LEU A 157 0.35 -20.24 -6.22
C LEU A 157 1.35 -20.63 -5.12
N ALA A 158 1.90 -21.85 -5.16
CA ALA A 158 2.87 -22.32 -4.19
C ALA A 158 4.11 -21.40 -4.09
N ARG A 159 4.59 -20.86 -5.23
CA ARG A 159 5.72 -19.93 -5.24
C ARG A 159 5.37 -18.59 -4.60
N ARG A 160 4.14 -18.12 -4.79
CA ARG A 160 3.63 -16.87 -4.20
C ARG A 160 3.42 -16.98 -2.70
N LEU A 161 2.84 -18.10 -2.25
CA LEU A 161 2.70 -18.39 -0.83
C LEU A 161 4.08 -18.50 -0.16
N SER A 162 5.03 -19.21 -0.78
CA SER A 162 6.41 -19.29 -0.28
C SER A 162 7.11 -17.92 -0.23
N ALA A 163 6.83 -17.01 -1.17
CA ALA A 163 7.34 -15.65 -1.10
C ALA A 163 6.75 -14.87 0.08
N LEU A 164 5.44 -15.02 0.35
CA LEU A 164 4.78 -14.42 1.50
C LEU A 164 5.30 -15.00 2.82
N ASP A 165 5.47 -16.31 2.92
CA ASP A 165 6.02 -16.96 4.11
C ASP A 165 7.37 -16.37 4.50
N ARG A 166 8.26 -16.14 3.52
CA ARG A 166 9.55 -15.49 3.76
C ARG A 166 9.41 -14.07 4.30
N ILE A 167 8.40 -13.31 3.89
CA ILE A 167 8.12 -11.97 4.44
C ILE A 167 7.55 -12.08 5.87
N LEU A 168 6.69 -13.05 6.14
CA LEU A 168 6.14 -13.28 7.47
C LEU A 168 7.22 -13.73 8.46
N ASP A 169 8.14 -14.60 8.03
CA ASP A 169 9.28 -15.04 8.83
C ASP A 169 10.21 -13.88 9.18
N ARG A 170 10.44 -12.96 8.24
CA ARG A 170 11.18 -11.71 8.51
C ARG A 170 10.50 -10.90 9.61
N ALA A 171 9.18 -10.76 9.57
CA ALA A 171 8.42 -10.03 10.59
C ALA A 171 8.49 -10.73 11.97
N ARG A 172 8.41 -12.06 12.00
CA ARG A 172 8.56 -12.88 13.21
C ARG A 172 9.94 -12.73 13.84
N VAL A 173 11.00 -12.81 13.02
CA VAL A 173 12.40 -12.60 13.47
C VAL A 173 12.61 -11.19 14.05
N GLN A 174 11.90 -10.19 13.53
CA GLN A 174 11.91 -8.82 14.06
C GLN A 174 11.02 -8.63 15.30
N GLY A 175 10.37 -9.68 15.81
CA GLY A 175 9.49 -9.61 16.98
C GLY A 175 8.24 -8.74 16.74
N ARG A 176 7.79 -8.61 15.50
CA ARG A 176 6.67 -7.73 15.16
C ARG A 176 5.32 -8.37 15.52
N PRO A 177 4.39 -7.62 16.15
CA PRO A 177 3.04 -8.08 16.32
C PRO A 177 2.28 -8.06 14.99
N PHE A 178 1.38 -9.02 14.81
CA PHE A 178 0.43 -9.04 13.69
C PHE A 178 -0.89 -8.44 14.16
N LEU A 179 -1.28 -7.32 13.57
CA LEU A 179 -2.43 -6.52 13.99
C LEU A 179 -3.29 -6.14 12.78
N THR A 180 -4.58 -5.90 13.02
CA THR A 180 -5.38 -5.13 12.07
C THR A 180 -4.93 -3.67 12.10
N LEU A 181 -5.21 -2.90 11.04
CA LEU A 181 -4.91 -1.47 11.05
C LEU A 181 -5.68 -0.72 12.15
N ALA A 182 -6.92 -1.14 12.44
CA ALA A 182 -7.71 -0.57 13.51
C ALA A 182 -7.04 -0.77 14.89
N ASP A 183 -6.54 -1.97 15.18
CA ASP A 183 -5.81 -2.26 16.42
C ASP A 183 -4.46 -1.53 16.49
N ALA A 184 -3.79 -1.38 15.35
CA ALA A 184 -2.52 -0.66 15.27
C ALA A 184 -2.71 0.82 15.64
N VAL A 185 -3.79 1.47 15.18
CA VAL A 185 -4.11 2.88 15.51
C VAL A 185 -4.31 3.06 17.01
N LEU A 186 -4.97 2.12 17.68
CA LEU A 186 -5.17 2.17 19.14
C LEU A 186 -3.86 2.09 19.94
N ARG A 187 -2.75 1.68 19.32
CA ARG A 187 -1.42 1.59 19.93
C ARG A 187 -0.51 2.77 19.57
N LEU A 188 -0.94 3.68 18.70
CA LEU A 188 -0.18 4.87 18.38
C LEU A 188 -0.22 5.85 19.57
N PRO A 189 0.87 6.58 19.83
CA PRO A 189 0.84 7.65 20.82
C PRO A 189 -0.18 8.71 20.39
N GLY A 190 -1.05 9.11 21.31
CA GLY A 190 -2.03 10.18 21.11
C GLY A 190 -1.40 11.56 21.07
#